data_AF-A0A4R4UKD6-F1
#
_entry.id   AF-A0A4R4UKD6-F1
#
_cell.length_a   1.000
_cell.length_b   1.000
_cell.length_c   1.000
_cell.angle_alpha   90.00
_cell.angle_beta   90.00
_cell.angle_gamma   90.00
#
_symmetry.space_group_name_H-M   'P 1'
#
loop_
_entity.id
_entity.type
_entity.pdbx_description
1 polymer ?
#
loop_
_entity_poly.entity_id
_entity_poly.type
_entity_poly.pdbx_seq_one_letter_code
_entity_poly.pdbx_strand_id
1 'polypeptide(L)'
;MPTITTYPGVYVEEIPSSARTITTVTTSVTAFVGHTKRGPLNTPVRITSFADFEQRFGGLTRRSAVGYAVHQFFANGGRVAVVVRTAQRGSGEAACVKLLSEDEREDCPVLAVHAKEPGVWGNGLHVTVDHDTADPEQTFNLRVSDSRGGAHEVFTGLSLDREHGRCAETVINSGSALIRVEILDEGRPAASGTVSEEFGEEFPDLDVELTACIGDVERDFTLHDPDQDGPAPTTLVELALLLERKLRATPDAPGKRGFADAEVVAFGRRLQIVAGSTDPDDEIRFSGECAGDLGLDETVNAPVFVLEGGADGDPPGPRDLIGDPTAKTGIQALRDMHDVNLLALPELADYESAGDIVSVVSAADRLCRERRIFQLVDAPSAWGGVDAVRAGISAFDPVRSDHAGLYFPHLQLPDPLTGRLRSFPPCGAVAGVIARTDGERGVWKAPAGTEAKVFGVRSLSVQLSDRENGLLNPLGVNCLRTFPVVGPLVWGSRTLAGAESADSEWKYLPVRRLALHVEESLRRGLQWAVFEPNNDQLWQQIRLNASGFLHGLFQHGAFQGRTPREAYFVKCDSDTTGEADVERGVVNVVVGIAPVKPAEFVVVTIQQMTGQPEV
;
A
#
# COMPACT_ATOMS: atom_id res chain seq x y z
N MET A 1 -7.32 -30.55 44.46
CA MET A 1 -7.97 -31.08 45.67
C MET A 1 -8.44 -29.87 46.46
N PRO A 2 -9.69 -29.84 46.95
CA PRO A 2 -10.15 -28.71 47.77
C PRO A 2 -9.26 -28.59 49.01
N THR A 3 -8.79 -27.38 49.32
CA THR A 3 -7.94 -27.14 50.48
C THR A 3 -8.74 -27.39 51.76
N ILE A 4 -8.39 -28.43 52.52
CA ILE A 4 -8.99 -28.66 53.84
C ILE A 4 -8.30 -27.73 54.83
N THR A 5 -9.00 -26.69 55.27
CA THR A 5 -8.46 -25.66 56.17
C THR A 5 -8.54 -26.12 57.63
N THR A 6 -7.41 -26.08 58.34
CA THR A 6 -7.29 -26.60 59.72
C THR A 6 -6.99 -25.53 60.78
N TYR A 7 -6.87 -24.26 60.40
CA TYR A 7 -6.70 -23.13 61.32
C TYR A 7 -7.16 -21.80 60.70
N PRO A 8 -7.39 -20.74 61.50
CA PRO A 8 -7.77 -19.42 60.98
C PRO A 8 -6.63 -18.78 60.18
N GLY A 9 -6.86 -18.43 58.92
CA GLY A 9 -5.90 -17.79 58.03
C GLY A 9 -6.51 -17.44 56.67
N VAL A 10 -5.80 -16.66 55.85
CA VAL A 10 -6.19 -16.41 54.45
C VAL A 10 -5.58 -17.51 53.59
N TYR A 11 -6.43 -18.34 52.98
CA TYR A 11 -6.02 -19.39 52.05
C TYR A 11 -6.25 -18.91 50.62
N VAL A 12 -5.20 -18.93 49.80
CA VAL A 12 -5.27 -18.58 48.38
C VAL A 12 -5.27 -19.90 47.59
N GLU A 13 -6.39 -20.21 46.95
CA GLU A 13 -6.51 -21.32 45.99
C GLU A 13 -6.43 -20.71 44.58
N GLU A 14 -5.35 -21.04 43.85
CA GLU A 14 -5.27 -20.68 42.44
C GLU A 14 -6.12 -21.64 41.62
N ILE A 15 -7.33 -21.21 41.28
CA ILE A 15 -8.13 -21.82 40.24
C ILE A 15 -7.52 -21.37 38.90
N PRO A 16 -6.94 -22.25 38.07
CA PRO A 16 -6.50 -21.85 36.75
C PRO A 16 -7.73 -21.41 35.95
N SER A 17 -7.87 -20.11 35.75
CA SER A 17 -8.87 -19.56 34.84
C SER A 17 -8.49 -19.95 33.42
N SER A 18 -9.11 -21.00 32.90
CA SER A 18 -8.95 -21.45 31.51
C SER A 18 -9.92 -20.74 30.56
N ALA A 19 -10.43 -19.56 30.93
CA ALA A 19 -11.35 -18.79 30.09
C ALA A 19 -10.58 -18.16 28.90
N ARG A 20 -10.37 -18.97 27.85
CA ARG A 20 -9.81 -18.55 26.56
C ARG A 20 -10.89 -17.81 25.76
N THR A 21 -10.98 -16.49 25.96
CA THR A 21 -11.99 -15.68 25.27
C THR A 21 -11.64 -15.53 23.80
N ILE A 22 -12.60 -15.80 22.91
CA ILE A 22 -12.45 -15.56 21.47
C ILE A 22 -12.59 -14.06 21.22
N THR A 23 -11.56 -13.45 20.64
CA THR A 23 -11.58 -12.04 20.24
C THR A 23 -12.24 -11.88 18.88
N THR A 24 -13.04 -10.81 18.73
CA THR A 24 -13.65 -10.44 17.46
C THR A 24 -12.58 -10.01 16.46
N VAL A 25 -12.64 -10.55 15.24
CA VAL A 25 -11.78 -10.09 14.14
C VAL A 25 -12.26 -8.77 13.54
N THR A 26 -11.39 -8.11 12.76
CA THR A 26 -11.77 -6.94 11.95
C THR A 26 -12.91 -7.28 10.98
N THR A 27 -13.71 -6.29 10.60
CA THR A 27 -14.88 -6.48 9.70
C THR A 27 -14.83 -5.67 8.41
N SER A 28 -13.94 -4.67 8.33
CA SER A 28 -13.96 -3.65 7.27
C SER A 28 -12.59 -3.27 6.70
N VAL A 29 -11.53 -4.06 6.97
CA VAL A 29 -10.24 -3.86 6.28
C VAL A 29 -10.45 -4.13 4.80
N THR A 30 -10.24 -3.12 3.97
CA THR A 30 -10.58 -3.18 2.54
C THR A 30 -9.32 -3.26 1.70
N ALA A 31 -9.22 -4.30 0.87
CA ALA A 31 -8.17 -4.44 -0.12
C ALA A 31 -8.57 -3.74 -1.44
N PHE A 32 -7.67 -2.92 -1.97
CA PHE A 32 -7.76 -2.31 -3.29
C PHE A 32 -6.61 -2.85 -4.15
N VAL A 33 -6.95 -3.43 -5.29
CA VAL A 33 -5.95 -3.98 -6.23
C VAL A 33 -6.10 -3.27 -7.57
N GLY A 34 -4.98 -2.79 -8.11
CA GLY A 34 -4.90 -2.15 -9.44
C GLY A 34 -3.69 -1.24 -9.56
N HIS A 35 -3.71 -0.34 -10.56
CA HIS A 35 -2.59 0.53 -10.90
C HIS A 35 -2.45 1.75 -9.98
N THR A 36 -1.20 2.07 -9.68
CA THR A 36 -0.78 3.29 -8.98
C THR A 36 0.54 3.79 -9.56
N LYS A 37 0.85 5.08 -9.38
CA LYS A 37 2.04 5.72 -9.98
C LYS A 37 3.35 5.13 -9.46
N ARG A 38 3.42 4.84 -8.16
CA ARG A 38 4.60 4.26 -7.53
C ARG A 38 4.22 3.26 -6.44
N GLY A 39 5.20 2.70 -5.75
CA GLY A 39 5.02 1.77 -4.64
C GLY A 39 5.37 0.33 -5.04
N PRO A 40 5.47 -0.58 -4.08
CA PRO A 40 5.97 -1.92 -4.34
C PRO A 40 4.99 -2.74 -5.19
N LEU A 41 5.49 -3.31 -6.28
CA LEU A 41 4.66 -4.07 -7.22
C LEU A 41 4.26 -5.42 -6.59
N ASN A 42 3.00 -5.82 -6.76
CA ASN A 42 2.43 -7.08 -6.28
C ASN A 42 2.59 -7.33 -4.76
N THR A 43 2.89 -6.29 -3.98
CA THR A 43 3.10 -6.41 -2.54
C THR A 43 1.96 -5.70 -1.81
N PRO A 44 1.26 -6.37 -0.88
CA PRO A 44 0.19 -5.74 -0.11
C PRO A 44 0.77 -4.77 0.92
N VAL A 45 0.39 -3.50 0.82
CA VAL A 45 0.79 -2.46 1.78
C VAL A 45 -0.42 -1.94 2.53
N ARG A 46 -0.33 -1.97 3.86
CA ARG A 46 -1.36 -1.38 4.73
C ARG A 46 -1.18 0.12 4.85
N ILE A 47 -2.29 0.84 4.76
CA ILE A 47 -2.39 2.28 4.97
C ILE A 47 -3.58 2.61 5.88
N THR A 48 -3.48 3.70 6.63
CA THR A 48 -4.52 4.15 7.56
C THR A 48 -5.06 5.54 7.22
N SER A 49 -4.48 6.21 6.21
CA SER A 49 -4.96 7.48 5.70
C SER A 49 -4.77 7.61 4.18
N PHE A 50 -5.43 8.60 3.57
CA PHE A 50 -5.16 8.94 2.18
C PHE A 50 -3.79 9.62 1.98
N ALA A 51 -3.29 10.34 2.99
CA ALA A 51 -1.94 10.91 2.94
C ALA A 51 -0.87 9.81 2.86
N ASP A 52 -1.06 8.69 3.57
CA ASP A 52 -0.18 7.51 3.47
C ASP A 52 -0.21 6.94 2.04
N PHE A 53 -1.37 6.95 1.39
CA PHE A 53 -1.51 6.53 0.00
C PHE A 53 -0.73 7.46 -0.94
N GLU A 54 -0.82 8.77 -0.76
CA GLU A 54 -0.05 9.73 -1.57
C GLU A 54 1.46 9.54 -1.38
N GLN A 55 1.90 9.35 -0.13
CA GLN A 55 3.29 9.13 0.21
C GLN A 55 3.83 7.79 -0.32
N ARG A 56 3.06 6.70 -0.28
CA ARG A 56 3.56 5.37 -0.69
C ARG A 56 3.29 5.03 -2.15
N PHE A 57 2.19 5.53 -2.71
CA PHE A 57 1.69 5.14 -4.04
C PHE A 57 1.64 6.28 -5.06
N GLY A 58 1.98 7.51 -4.66
CA GLY A 58 2.10 8.66 -5.56
C GLY A 58 0.78 9.38 -5.85
N GLY A 59 -0.27 9.06 -5.10
CA GLY A 59 -1.55 9.76 -5.14
C GLY A 59 -2.37 9.46 -6.38
N LEU A 60 -3.17 10.44 -6.81
CA LEU A 60 -4.16 10.24 -7.88
C LEU A 60 -3.51 10.22 -9.27
N THR A 61 -4.02 9.33 -10.13
CA THR A 61 -3.68 9.26 -11.56
C THR A 61 -4.96 9.13 -12.38
N ARG A 62 -5.05 9.79 -13.53
CA ARG A 62 -6.21 9.59 -14.43
C ARG A 62 -6.25 8.20 -15.06
N ARG A 63 -5.11 7.50 -15.09
CA ARG A 63 -4.95 6.17 -15.69
C ARG A 63 -5.59 5.05 -14.86
N SER A 64 -6.00 5.30 -13.62
CA SER A 64 -6.59 4.29 -12.74
C SER A 64 -7.65 4.87 -11.83
N ALA A 65 -8.71 4.09 -11.57
CA ALA A 65 -9.74 4.40 -10.59
C ALA A 65 -9.32 4.05 -9.14
N VAL A 66 -8.24 3.29 -8.91
CA VAL A 66 -7.83 2.82 -7.57
C VAL A 66 -7.59 3.97 -6.60
N GLY A 67 -6.79 4.97 -6.97
CA GLY A 67 -6.50 6.11 -6.10
C GLY A 67 -7.76 6.88 -5.69
N TYR A 68 -8.73 7.02 -6.61
CA TYR A 68 -10.00 7.65 -6.31
C TYR A 68 -10.88 6.79 -5.40
N ALA A 69 -10.88 5.47 -5.59
CA ALA A 69 -11.61 4.55 -4.71
C ALA A 69 -11.04 4.56 -3.28
N VAL A 70 -9.71 4.61 -3.12
CA VAL A 70 -9.06 4.74 -1.80
C VAL A 70 -9.39 6.10 -1.16
N HIS A 71 -9.36 7.19 -1.92
CA HIS A 71 -9.79 8.50 -1.43
C HIS A 71 -11.24 8.48 -0.92
N GLN A 72 -12.15 7.92 -1.72
CA GLN A 72 -13.57 7.80 -1.36
C GLN A 72 -13.79 6.90 -0.14
N PHE A 73 -13.00 5.83 0.01
CA PHE A 73 -13.07 4.93 1.15
C PHE A 73 -12.82 5.67 2.47
N PHE A 74 -11.70 6.39 2.56
CA PHE A 74 -11.38 7.18 3.76
C PHE A 74 -12.39 8.32 3.98
N ALA A 75 -12.83 8.99 2.91
CA ALA A 75 -13.83 10.06 3.00
C ALA A 75 -15.21 9.57 3.48
N ASN A 76 -15.51 8.26 3.33
CA ASN A 76 -16.78 7.67 3.74
C ASN A 76 -16.71 6.87 5.04
N GLY A 77 -15.61 6.95 5.80
CA GLY A 77 -15.49 6.30 7.12
C GLY A 77 -14.68 5.01 7.14
N GLY A 78 -14.01 4.68 6.03
CA GLY A 78 -12.95 3.69 5.99
C GLY A 78 -11.79 4.07 6.91
N ARG A 79 -11.18 3.08 7.57
CA ARG A 79 -10.08 3.29 8.55
C ARG A 79 -8.78 2.63 8.15
N VAL A 80 -8.85 1.47 7.51
CA VAL A 80 -7.69 0.67 7.15
C VAL A 80 -7.90 0.10 5.77
N ALA A 81 -6.98 0.43 4.87
CA ALA A 81 -6.94 -0.13 3.52
C ALA A 81 -5.65 -0.92 3.31
N VAL A 82 -5.73 -1.95 2.48
CA VAL A 82 -4.59 -2.70 1.97
C VAL A 82 -4.53 -2.43 0.47
N VAL A 83 -3.45 -1.87 -0.01
CA VAL A 83 -3.28 -1.56 -1.43
C VAL A 83 -2.27 -2.52 -2.04
N VAL A 84 -2.66 -3.16 -3.13
CA VAL A 84 -1.75 -3.98 -3.94
C VAL A 84 -1.59 -3.28 -5.28
N ARG A 85 -0.41 -2.69 -5.51
CA ARG A 85 -0.08 -2.12 -6.82
C ARG A 85 0.10 -3.25 -7.81
N THR A 86 -0.57 -3.15 -8.95
CA THR A 86 -0.41 -4.04 -10.10
C THR A 86 -0.27 -3.19 -11.36
N ALA A 87 0.47 -3.67 -12.33
CA ALA A 87 0.68 -2.98 -13.60
C ALA A 87 0.78 -4.04 -14.69
N GLN A 88 0.57 -3.64 -15.95
CA GLN A 88 0.73 -4.54 -17.07
C GLN A 88 2.15 -5.11 -17.09
N ARG A 89 2.29 -6.43 -17.16
CA ARG A 89 3.60 -7.09 -17.11
C ARG A 89 4.55 -6.54 -18.18
N GLY A 90 5.73 -6.11 -17.75
CA GLY A 90 6.78 -5.59 -18.64
C GLY A 90 6.58 -4.15 -19.11
N SER A 91 5.55 -3.43 -18.64
CA SER A 91 5.34 -2.02 -18.99
C SER A 91 6.03 -1.03 -18.05
N GLY A 92 6.32 -1.43 -16.82
CA GLY A 92 6.99 -0.59 -15.83
C GLY A 92 8.50 -0.77 -15.88
N GLU A 93 9.23 0.34 -15.81
CA GLU A 93 10.69 0.36 -15.82
C GLU A 93 11.20 1.05 -14.54
N ALA A 94 12.24 0.47 -13.93
CA ALA A 94 12.94 1.10 -12.81
C ALA A 94 13.97 2.08 -13.36
N ALA A 95 13.97 3.30 -12.84
CA ALA A 95 14.97 4.28 -13.20
C ALA A 95 16.37 3.71 -12.89
N CYS A 96 17.35 3.99 -13.73
CA CYS A 96 18.68 3.40 -13.65
C CYS A 96 19.74 4.46 -13.95
N VAL A 97 20.86 4.36 -13.26
CA VAL A 97 22.11 5.01 -13.63
C VAL A 97 23.23 3.98 -13.58
N LYS A 98 24.14 4.04 -14.55
CA LYS A 98 25.35 3.20 -14.56
C LYS A 98 26.53 4.07 -14.19
N LEU A 99 27.21 3.70 -13.11
CA LEU A 99 28.43 4.35 -12.65
C LEU A 99 29.62 3.70 -13.36
N LEU A 100 30.47 4.55 -13.94
CA LEU A 100 31.66 4.14 -14.68
C LEU A 100 32.82 3.88 -13.72
N SER A 101 33.82 3.13 -14.18
CA SER A 101 35.08 2.95 -13.46
C SER A 101 35.85 4.28 -13.35
N GLU A 102 36.49 4.53 -12.21
CA GLU A 102 37.45 5.65 -12.08
C GLU A 102 38.78 5.33 -12.78
N ASP A 103 39.19 4.05 -12.79
CA ASP A 103 40.56 3.65 -13.12
C ASP A 103 40.76 3.36 -14.63
N GLU A 104 39.68 3.27 -15.41
CA GLU A 104 39.72 2.94 -16.84
C GLU A 104 39.25 4.13 -17.71
N ARG A 105 40.03 4.47 -18.74
CA ARG A 105 39.71 5.54 -19.71
C ARG A 105 38.63 5.15 -20.75
N GLU A 106 38.14 3.92 -20.70
CA GLU A 106 37.02 3.45 -21.52
C GLU A 106 35.73 3.52 -20.67
N ASP A 107 34.58 3.82 -21.30
CA ASP A 107 33.26 3.91 -20.65
C ASP A 107 32.77 2.52 -20.14
N CYS A 108 33.48 1.97 -19.16
CA CYS A 108 33.25 0.68 -18.55
C CYS A 108 32.35 0.84 -17.31
N PRO A 109 31.06 0.45 -17.37
CA PRO A 109 30.18 0.57 -16.22
C PRO A 109 30.48 -0.54 -15.20
N VAL A 110 30.83 -0.15 -13.96
CA VAL A 110 31.18 -1.08 -12.87
C VAL A 110 30.01 -1.36 -11.93
N LEU A 111 29.08 -0.40 -11.77
CA LEU A 111 27.94 -0.51 -10.88
C LEU A 111 26.68 0.06 -11.52
N ALA A 112 25.63 -0.75 -11.67
CA ALA A 112 24.30 -0.25 -12.01
C ALA A 112 23.49 0.02 -10.75
N VAL A 113 22.97 1.23 -10.63
CA VAL A 113 22.08 1.65 -9.54
C VAL A 113 20.67 1.82 -10.09
N HIS A 114 19.76 0.96 -9.65
CA HIS A 114 18.35 0.99 -10.03
C HIS A 114 17.51 1.56 -8.89
N ALA A 115 16.45 2.29 -9.23
CA ALA A 115 15.36 2.54 -8.29
C ALA A 115 14.81 1.19 -7.80
N LYS A 116 14.48 1.11 -6.52
CA LYS A 116 14.02 -0.14 -5.90
C LYS A 116 12.78 -0.70 -6.57
N GLU A 117 11.91 0.18 -7.04
CA GLU A 117 10.64 -0.16 -7.66
C GLU A 117 10.43 0.61 -8.98
N PRO A 118 9.81 -0.01 -10.00
CA PRO A 118 9.46 0.66 -11.25
C PRO A 118 8.63 1.93 -11.04
N GLY A 119 8.94 2.97 -11.79
CA GLY A 119 8.18 4.21 -11.81
C GLY A 119 8.98 5.47 -12.08
N VAL A 120 8.28 6.49 -12.56
CA VAL A 120 8.80 7.84 -12.85
C VAL A 120 9.35 8.51 -11.58
N TRP A 121 8.89 8.08 -10.41
CA TRP A 121 9.42 8.56 -9.13
C TRP A 121 10.93 8.35 -8.98
N GLY A 122 11.46 7.27 -9.57
CA GLY A 122 12.89 6.97 -9.55
C GLY A 122 13.73 7.99 -10.33
N ASN A 123 13.12 8.71 -11.28
CA ASN A 123 13.83 9.72 -12.09
C ASN A 123 14.24 10.96 -11.31
N GLY A 124 13.75 11.11 -10.08
CA GLY A 124 14.15 12.19 -9.16
C GLY A 124 15.19 11.75 -8.13
N LEU A 125 15.72 10.52 -8.22
CA LEU A 125 16.75 10.03 -7.34
C LEU A 125 18.13 10.38 -7.89
N HIS A 126 18.95 10.96 -7.04
CA HIS A 126 20.33 11.32 -7.32
C HIS A 126 21.25 10.49 -6.44
N VAL A 127 22.37 10.06 -7.02
CA VAL A 127 23.41 9.28 -6.34
C VAL A 127 24.68 10.11 -6.33
N THR A 128 25.36 10.17 -5.19
CA THR A 128 26.71 10.71 -5.09
C THR A 128 27.65 9.64 -4.58
N VAL A 129 28.87 9.65 -5.11
CA VAL A 129 29.94 8.73 -4.72
C VAL A 129 31.08 9.55 -4.14
N ASP A 130 31.58 9.14 -2.98
CA ASP A 130 32.78 9.72 -2.38
C ASP A 130 33.74 8.60 -1.94
N HIS A 131 35.04 8.87 -1.99
CA HIS A 131 36.09 7.90 -1.66
C HIS A 131 36.68 8.11 -0.26
N ASP A 132 36.05 8.93 0.58
CA ASP A 132 36.44 9.18 1.97
C ASP A 132 36.19 7.96 2.86
N THR A 133 37.09 6.99 2.76
CA THR A 133 37.03 5.71 3.44
C THR A 133 38.39 5.34 4.02
N ALA A 134 38.41 4.31 4.86
CA ALA A 134 39.66 3.81 5.43
C ALA A 134 40.59 3.15 4.37
N ASP A 135 40.03 2.69 3.24
CA ASP A 135 40.76 2.13 2.11
C ASP A 135 40.21 2.72 0.78
N PRO A 136 40.63 3.94 0.41
CA PRO A 136 40.07 4.66 -0.75
C PRO A 136 40.31 4.00 -2.11
N GLU A 137 41.30 3.11 -2.19
CA GLU A 137 41.64 2.36 -3.42
C GLU A 137 40.67 1.20 -3.67
N GLN A 138 40.01 0.68 -2.62
CA GLN A 138 39.15 -0.51 -2.71
C GLN A 138 37.71 -0.26 -2.27
N THR A 139 37.45 0.84 -1.55
CA THR A 139 36.14 1.11 -0.96
C THR A 139 35.65 2.52 -1.22
N PHE A 140 34.33 2.67 -1.26
CA PHE A 140 33.66 3.93 -1.55
C PHE A 140 32.41 4.11 -0.67
N ASN A 141 31.96 5.34 -0.53
CA ASN A 141 30.67 5.67 0.06
C ASN A 141 29.67 6.02 -1.05
N LEU A 142 28.41 5.66 -0.84
CA LEU A 142 27.32 5.95 -1.75
C LEU A 142 26.21 6.65 -0.97
N ARG A 143 25.82 7.85 -1.41
CA ARG A 143 24.69 8.60 -0.85
C ARG A 143 23.60 8.70 -1.90
N VAL A 144 22.36 8.53 -1.48
CA VAL A 144 21.17 8.65 -2.33
C VAL A 144 20.34 9.79 -1.79
N SER A 145 19.90 10.69 -2.67
CA SER A 145 19.03 11.81 -2.32
C SER A 145 17.87 11.92 -3.30
N ASP A 146 16.71 12.39 -2.83
CA ASP A 146 15.62 12.83 -3.69
C ASP A 146 15.85 14.30 -4.05
N SER A 147 15.80 14.65 -5.34
CA SER A 147 15.79 16.02 -5.88
C SER A 147 14.83 16.98 -5.17
N ARG A 148 13.78 16.46 -4.51
CA ARG A 148 12.80 17.25 -3.72
C ARG A 148 13.23 17.49 -2.26
N GLY A 149 14.42 17.04 -1.87
CA GLY A 149 15.01 17.22 -0.54
C GLY A 149 14.35 16.40 0.58
N GLY A 150 13.56 15.38 0.24
CA GLY A 150 12.73 14.65 1.20
C GLY A 150 13.38 13.41 1.82
N ALA A 151 14.00 12.56 0.99
CA ALA A 151 14.55 11.27 1.41
C ALA A 151 16.05 11.20 1.12
N HIS A 152 16.82 10.68 2.08
CA HIS A 152 18.26 10.52 1.96
C HIS A 152 18.71 9.21 2.62
N GLU A 153 19.59 8.46 1.95
CA GLU A 153 20.23 7.24 2.47
C GLU A 153 21.74 7.32 2.28
N VAL A 154 22.51 6.81 3.24
CA VAL A 154 23.98 6.80 3.19
C VAL A 154 24.49 5.41 3.47
N PHE A 155 25.38 4.93 2.61
CA PHE A 155 26.06 3.65 2.74
C PHE A 155 27.56 3.90 2.68
N THR A 156 28.28 3.52 3.73
CA THR A 156 29.73 3.78 3.83
C THR A 156 30.59 2.53 3.65
N GLY A 157 31.82 2.70 3.17
CA GLY A 157 32.82 1.64 3.03
C GLY A 157 32.32 0.43 2.25
N LEU A 158 31.66 0.68 1.12
CA LEU A 158 31.19 -0.33 0.19
C LEU A 158 32.33 -0.83 -0.69
N SER A 159 32.26 -2.09 -1.12
CA SER A 159 33.19 -2.68 -2.07
C SER A 159 32.43 -3.36 -3.21
N LEU A 160 33.00 -3.38 -4.42
CA LEU A 160 32.47 -4.16 -5.55
C LEU A 160 32.94 -5.62 -5.54
N ASP A 161 33.86 -6.00 -4.63
CA ASP A 161 34.23 -7.39 -4.42
C ASP A 161 33.07 -8.15 -3.75
N ARG A 162 32.63 -9.24 -4.39
CA ARG A 162 31.53 -10.08 -3.93
C ARG A 162 31.87 -10.88 -2.68
N GLU A 163 33.15 -11.11 -2.39
CA GLU A 163 33.60 -11.79 -1.18
C GLU A 163 33.79 -10.84 0.01
N HIS A 164 33.82 -9.53 -0.25
CA HIS A 164 34.02 -8.53 0.79
C HIS A 164 32.81 -8.44 1.74
N GLY A 165 33.07 -8.35 3.04
CA GLY A 165 32.01 -8.28 4.08
C GLY A 165 31.08 -7.07 3.97
N ARG A 166 31.47 -6.06 3.18
CA ARG A 166 30.66 -4.89 2.82
C ARG A 166 30.38 -4.78 1.31
N CYS A 167 30.21 -5.92 0.63
CA CYS A 167 29.80 -5.97 -0.77
C CYS A 167 28.57 -5.08 -1.03
N ALA A 168 28.67 -4.19 -2.01
CA ALA A 168 27.66 -3.17 -2.34
C ALA A 168 26.29 -3.80 -2.64
N GLU A 169 26.28 -4.89 -3.41
CA GLU A 169 25.06 -5.63 -3.76
C GLU A 169 24.35 -6.19 -2.53
N THR A 170 25.10 -6.79 -1.60
CA THR A 170 24.51 -7.36 -0.38
C THR A 170 23.99 -6.28 0.57
N VAL A 171 24.80 -5.25 0.83
CA VAL A 171 24.50 -4.20 1.80
C VAL A 171 23.34 -3.32 1.32
N ILE A 172 23.40 -2.83 0.08
CA ILE A 172 22.37 -1.91 -0.44
C ILE A 172 21.06 -2.66 -0.68
N ASN A 173 21.08 -3.84 -1.32
CA ASN A 173 19.83 -4.54 -1.66
C ASN A 173 19.06 -5.02 -0.42
N SER A 174 19.76 -5.22 0.70
CA SER A 174 19.15 -5.56 1.99
C SER A 174 18.72 -4.34 2.80
N GLY A 175 19.45 -3.22 2.70
CA GLY A 175 19.31 -2.06 3.59
C GLY A 175 18.54 -0.87 3.01
N SER A 176 18.52 -0.70 1.69
CA SER A 176 17.94 0.48 1.03
C SER A 176 16.42 0.37 0.88
N ALA A 177 15.71 1.48 1.12
CA ALA A 177 14.31 1.64 0.78
C ALA A 177 14.10 2.31 -0.60
N LEU A 178 15.14 2.95 -1.15
CA LEU A 178 15.05 3.76 -2.38
C LEU A 178 15.64 3.08 -3.61
N ILE A 179 16.76 2.35 -3.47
CA ILE A 179 17.52 1.80 -4.59
C ILE A 179 17.80 0.30 -4.39
N ARG A 180 18.28 -0.31 -5.47
CA ARG A 180 18.97 -1.60 -5.50
C ARG A 180 20.12 -1.48 -6.48
N VAL A 181 21.18 -2.25 -6.31
CA VAL A 181 22.36 -2.22 -7.17
C VAL A 181 22.67 -3.59 -7.75
N GLU A 182 23.34 -3.58 -8.89
CA GLU A 182 23.88 -4.75 -9.59
C GLU A 182 25.35 -4.46 -9.93
N ILE A 183 26.26 -5.31 -9.45
CA ILE A 183 27.69 -5.20 -9.75
C ILE A 183 27.92 -5.74 -11.15
N LEU A 184 28.42 -4.89 -12.04
CA LEU A 184 28.64 -5.21 -13.45
C LEU A 184 30.08 -5.65 -13.71
N ASP A 185 31.05 -5.04 -13.03
CA ASP A 185 32.48 -5.33 -13.18
C ASP A 185 33.27 -5.09 -11.89
N GLU A 186 34.57 -5.37 -11.92
CA GLU A 186 35.53 -5.12 -10.85
C GLU A 186 35.99 -3.64 -10.80
N GLY A 187 36.65 -3.25 -9.71
CA GLY A 187 37.13 -1.88 -9.48
C GLY A 187 36.23 -1.07 -8.55
N ARG A 188 36.21 0.25 -8.71
CA ARG A 188 35.39 1.18 -7.92
C ARG A 188 34.71 2.22 -8.82
N PRO A 189 33.49 2.66 -8.47
CA PRO A 189 32.78 3.65 -9.26
C PRO A 189 33.44 5.03 -9.16
N ALA A 190 33.33 5.79 -10.25
CA ALA A 190 33.84 7.14 -10.35
C ALA A 190 33.26 8.05 -9.26
N ALA A 191 34.10 8.89 -8.67
CA ALA A 191 33.67 9.83 -7.65
C ALA A 191 32.86 10.98 -8.27
N SER A 192 31.93 11.54 -7.49
CA SER A 192 31.18 12.72 -7.90
C SER A 192 32.07 13.97 -7.93
N GLY A 193 31.91 14.83 -8.93
CA GLY A 193 32.72 16.04 -9.08
C GLY A 193 34.14 15.80 -9.62
N THR A 194 35.04 16.76 -9.40
CA THR A 194 36.44 16.68 -9.84
C THR A 194 37.30 16.01 -8.78
N VAL A 195 38.17 15.09 -9.20
CA VAL A 195 39.13 14.41 -8.34
C VAL A 195 40.56 14.76 -8.75
N SER A 196 41.39 15.12 -7.79
CA SER A 196 42.79 15.41 -8.07
C SER A 196 43.60 14.16 -8.40
N GLU A 197 44.74 14.34 -9.08
CA GLU A 197 45.82 13.37 -9.04
C GLU A 197 46.35 13.14 -7.62
N GLU A 198 47.14 12.08 -7.45
CA GLU A 198 47.76 11.77 -6.17
C GLU A 198 48.87 12.78 -5.86
N PHE A 199 48.74 13.51 -4.75
CA PHE A 199 49.73 14.50 -4.33
C PHE A 199 51.05 13.83 -3.93
N GLY A 200 52.18 14.51 -4.18
CA GLY A 200 53.52 14.17 -3.70
C GLY A 200 53.80 14.62 -2.26
N GLU A 201 54.94 14.22 -1.66
CA GLU A 201 55.26 14.56 -0.25
C GLU A 201 55.35 16.08 0.01
N GLU A 202 55.65 16.86 -1.02
CA GLU A 202 55.64 18.33 -1.00
C GLU A 202 54.53 18.85 -1.90
N PHE A 203 53.82 19.90 -1.46
CA PHE A 203 52.83 20.59 -2.29
C PHE A 203 53.52 21.48 -3.33
N PRO A 204 52.89 21.67 -4.51
CA PRO A 204 53.35 22.64 -5.49
C PRO A 204 53.23 24.08 -4.95
N ASP A 205 53.71 25.05 -5.70
CA ASP A 205 53.47 26.46 -5.35
C ASP A 205 51.96 26.74 -5.34
N LEU A 206 51.48 27.33 -4.25
CA LEU A 206 50.05 27.62 -4.05
C LEU A 206 49.74 29.11 -4.23
N ASP A 207 50.76 29.97 -4.38
CA ASP A 207 50.62 31.40 -4.68
C ASP A 207 50.49 31.62 -6.21
N VAL A 208 49.53 30.94 -6.80
CA VAL A 208 49.24 30.95 -8.24
C VAL A 208 47.75 31.12 -8.49
N GLU A 209 47.41 31.71 -9.63
CA GLU A 209 46.03 31.88 -10.08
C GLU A 209 45.43 30.54 -10.51
N LEU A 210 44.23 30.27 -10.01
CA LEU A 210 43.41 29.11 -10.33
C LEU A 210 42.08 29.58 -10.90
N THR A 211 41.68 29.02 -12.05
CA THR A 211 40.39 29.28 -12.66
C THR A 211 39.45 28.11 -12.40
N ALA A 212 38.33 28.36 -11.71
CA ALA A 212 37.26 27.39 -11.49
C ALA A 212 36.02 27.77 -12.32
N CYS A 213 35.46 26.77 -13.00
CA CYS A 213 34.26 26.90 -13.83
C CYS A 213 33.16 25.98 -13.31
N ILE A 214 31.95 26.49 -13.11
CA ILE A 214 30.72 25.69 -12.91
C ILE A 214 29.73 26.09 -13.98
N GLY A 215 29.44 25.18 -14.91
CA GLY A 215 28.66 25.49 -16.12
C GLY A 215 29.30 26.63 -16.92
N ASP A 216 28.55 27.70 -17.18
CA ASP A 216 29.02 28.91 -17.88
C ASP A 216 29.72 29.94 -16.97
N VAL A 217 29.81 29.68 -15.66
CA VAL A 217 30.37 30.65 -14.70
C VAL A 217 31.83 30.34 -14.45
N GLU A 218 32.70 31.19 -14.99
CA GLU A 218 34.16 31.13 -14.83
C GLU A 218 34.65 32.14 -13.77
N ARG A 219 35.60 31.71 -12.93
CA ARG A 219 36.15 32.51 -11.83
C ARG A 219 37.62 32.25 -11.61
N ASP A 220 38.38 33.35 -11.57
CA ASP A 220 39.80 33.36 -11.24
C ASP A 220 39.98 33.78 -9.77
N PHE A 221 40.83 33.07 -9.05
CA PHE A 221 41.26 33.44 -7.71
C PHE A 221 42.66 32.90 -7.41
N THR A 222 43.38 33.57 -6.51
CA THR A 222 44.65 33.08 -5.96
C THR A 222 44.36 32.07 -4.85
N LEU A 223 44.89 30.85 -4.98
CA LEU A 223 44.60 29.75 -4.06
C LEU A 223 45.11 30.03 -2.64
N HIS A 224 46.36 30.48 -2.51
CA HIS A 224 46.95 30.92 -1.24
C HIS A 224 47.58 32.31 -1.39
N ASP A 225 47.07 33.28 -0.63
CA ASP A 225 47.67 34.60 -0.46
C ASP A 225 48.28 34.69 0.95
N PRO A 226 49.62 34.76 1.11
CA PRO A 226 50.27 34.80 2.41
C PRO A 226 49.81 35.94 3.33
N ASP A 227 49.39 37.08 2.75
CA ASP A 227 48.97 38.26 3.49
C ASP A 227 47.52 38.13 4.02
N GLN A 228 46.69 37.32 3.35
CA GLN A 228 45.26 37.16 3.68
C GLN A 228 44.92 35.81 4.33
N ASP A 229 45.59 34.73 3.92
CA ASP A 229 45.25 33.36 4.29
C ASP A 229 46.12 32.81 5.44
N GLY A 230 47.25 33.47 5.75
CA GLY A 230 48.19 33.05 6.79
C GLY A 230 49.24 32.04 6.29
N PRO A 231 49.77 31.14 7.14
CA PRO A 231 50.77 30.16 6.70
C PRO A 231 50.22 29.23 5.63
N ALA A 232 51.06 28.83 4.67
CA ALA A 232 50.69 27.89 3.62
C ALA A 232 50.21 26.55 4.22
N PRO A 233 49.18 25.92 3.63
CA PRO A 233 48.68 24.64 4.10
C PRO A 233 49.77 23.58 4.03
N THR A 234 49.94 22.84 5.13
CA THR A 234 50.96 21.77 5.26
C THR A 234 50.34 20.38 5.20
N THR A 235 49.02 20.30 5.29
CA THR A 235 48.25 19.05 5.18
C THR A 235 47.18 19.16 4.10
N LEU A 236 46.81 18.03 3.52
CA LEU A 236 45.72 17.93 2.52
C LEU A 236 44.38 18.45 3.06
N VAL A 237 44.12 18.26 4.35
CA VAL A 237 42.91 18.77 5.00
C VAL A 237 42.93 20.30 5.09
N GLU A 238 44.08 20.90 5.40
CA GLU A 238 44.23 22.36 5.38
C GLU A 238 44.06 22.93 3.96
N LEU A 239 44.60 22.24 2.95
CA LEU A 239 44.43 22.61 1.54
C LEU A 239 42.97 22.51 1.09
N ALA A 240 42.28 21.42 1.46
CA ALA A 240 40.86 21.22 1.19
C ALA A 240 40.01 22.35 1.78
N LEU A 241 40.21 22.67 3.05
CA LEU A 241 39.49 23.75 3.74
C LEU A 241 39.78 25.13 3.13
N LEU A 242 41.02 25.37 2.69
CA LEU A 242 41.40 26.61 2.02
C LEU A 242 40.69 26.73 0.66
N LEU A 243 40.74 25.68 -0.17
CA LEU A 243 40.09 25.65 -1.47
C LEU A 243 38.57 25.80 -1.34
N GLU A 244 37.94 25.08 -0.41
CA GLU A 244 36.50 25.20 -0.12
C GLU A 244 36.13 26.64 0.28
N ARG A 245 36.92 27.25 1.16
CA ARG A 245 36.71 28.64 1.58
C ARG A 245 36.82 29.60 0.39
N LYS A 246 37.80 29.42 -0.49
CA LYS A 246 38.00 30.30 -1.67
C LYS A 246 36.87 30.16 -2.67
N LEU A 247 36.44 28.93 -2.97
CA LEU A 247 35.30 28.65 -3.83
C LEU A 247 34.03 29.33 -3.27
N ARG A 248 33.71 29.09 -1.99
CA ARG A 248 32.50 29.66 -1.35
C ARG A 248 32.55 31.18 -1.13
N ALA A 249 33.74 31.77 -1.00
CA ALA A 249 33.90 33.21 -0.80
C ALA A 249 33.72 34.01 -2.09
N THR A 250 33.69 33.35 -3.26
CA THR A 250 33.60 34.02 -4.55
C THR A 250 32.15 34.46 -4.80
N PRO A 251 31.85 35.77 -4.86
CA PRO A 251 30.48 36.26 -4.98
C PRO A 251 29.89 35.91 -6.35
N ASP A 252 28.75 35.22 -6.33
CA ASP A 252 28.02 34.83 -7.54
C ASP A 252 27.39 36.03 -8.28
N ALA A 253 27.06 35.82 -9.56
CA ALA A 253 26.20 36.74 -10.29
C ALA A 253 24.84 36.92 -9.57
N PRO A 254 24.17 38.09 -9.64
CA PRO A 254 22.92 38.33 -8.91
C PRO A 254 21.87 37.25 -9.19
N GLY A 255 21.60 36.40 -8.19
CA GLY A 255 20.58 35.35 -8.25
C GLY A 255 21.07 33.92 -8.55
N LYS A 256 22.36 33.70 -8.82
CA LYS A 256 22.97 32.36 -8.81
C LYS A 256 23.76 32.18 -7.51
N ARG A 257 23.89 30.95 -7.01
CA ARG A 257 24.70 30.58 -5.82
C ARG A 257 25.56 29.35 -6.11
N GLY A 258 26.22 29.34 -7.27
CA GLY A 258 26.79 28.12 -7.87
C GLY A 258 27.97 27.57 -7.08
N PHE A 259 28.77 28.44 -6.45
CA PHE A 259 29.93 28.03 -5.65
C PHE A 259 29.67 28.03 -4.14
N ALA A 260 28.53 28.56 -3.68
CA ALA A 260 28.24 28.77 -2.26
C ALA A 260 28.14 27.47 -1.46
N ASP A 261 27.74 26.38 -2.14
CA ASP A 261 27.53 25.06 -1.54
C ASP A 261 28.65 24.07 -1.95
N ALA A 262 29.70 24.53 -2.64
CA ALA A 262 30.82 23.67 -3.05
C ALA A 262 31.47 22.99 -1.84
N GLU A 263 31.80 21.71 -1.95
CA GLU A 263 32.40 20.89 -0.89
C GLU A 263 33.73 20.33 -1.37
N VAL A 264 34.77 20.39 -0.52
CA VAL A 264 36.09 19.82 -0.83
C VAL A 264 36.45 18.81 0.24
N VAL A 265 36.60 17.55 -0.16
CA VAL A 265 36.93 16.44 0.73
C VAL A 265 38.34 15.94 0.41
N ALA A 266 39.19 15.89 1.43
CA ALA A 266 40.49 15.24 1.34
C ALA A 266 40.36 13.76 1.71
N PHE A 267 40.87 12.87 0.85
CA PHE A 267 40.88 11.43 1.10
C PHE A 267 42.19 10.83 0.59
N GLY A 268 42.77 9.90 1.35
CA GLY A 268 44.10 9.35 1.02
C GLY A 268 45.13 10.46 0.76
N ARG A 269 45.59 10.54 -0.49
CA ARG A 269 46.48 11.60 -0.99
C ARG A 269 45.86 12.39 -2.15
N ARG A 270 44.54 12.58 -2.16
CA ARG A 270 43.77 13.24 -3.22
C ARG A 270 42.71 14.19 -2.63
N LEU A 271 42.16 15.06 -3.48
CA LEU A 271 41.04 15.93 -3.20
C LEU A 271 39.86 15.56 -4.10
N GLN A 272 38.65 15.55 -3.55
CA GLN A 272 37.39 15.50 -4.29
C GLN A 272 36.70 16.85 -4.12
N ILE A 273 36.30 17.49 -5.23
CA ILE A 273 35.61 18.76 -5.23
C ILE A 273 34.26 18.59 -5.92
N VAL A 274 33.18 18.95 -5.21
CA VAL A 274 31.81 18.88 -5.73
C VAL A 274 31.20 20.28 -5.72
N ALA A 275 30.49 20.66 -6.79
CA ALA A 275 29.85 21.97 -6.92
C ALA A 275 28.76 22.27 -5.87
N GLY A 276 28.27 21.26 -5.14
CA GLY A 276 27.17 21.40 -4.19
C GLY A 276 25.78 21.56 -4.83
N SER A 277 25.70 21.49 -6.15
CA SER A 277 24.45 21.52 -6.92
C SER A 277 23.83 20.14 -7.05
N THR A 278 22.50 20.10 -7.16
CA THR A 278 21.75 18.89 -7.53
C THR A 278 21.51 18.79 -9.04
N ASP A 279 22.00 19.74 -9.82
CA ASP A 279 21.93 19.71 -11.28
C ASP A 279 23.14 18.91 -11.82
N PRO A 280 22.93 17.83 -12.60
CA PRO A 280 24.05 17.07 -13.18
C PRO A 280 24.90 17.89 -14.16
N ASP A 281 24.37 18.96 -14.75
CA ASP A 281 25.09 19.80 -15.72
C ASP A 281 26.04 20.82 -15.03
N ASP A 282 25.95 20.99 -13.71
CA ASP A 282 26.81 21.88 -12.91
C ASP A 282 28.15 21.19 -12.57
N GLU A 283 28.82 20.64 -13.58
CA GLU A 283 30.17 20.10 -13.47
C GLU A 283 31.16 21.21 -13.06
N ILE A 284 31.94 20.95 -12.01
CA ILE A 284 33.06 21.82 -11.66
C ILE A 284 34.27 21.44 -12.51
N ARG A 285 34.94 22.43 -13.09
CA ARG A 285 36.15 22.24 -13.89
C ARG A 285 37.22 23.23 -13.45
N PHE A 286 38.46 22.79 -13.42
CA PHE A 286 39.60 23.65 -13.09
C PHE A 286 40.49 23.81 -14.32
N SER A 287 41.06 25.00 -14.48
CA SER A 287 42.03 25.29 -15.54
C SER A 287 43.10 26.27 -15.06
N GLY A 288 44.20 26.33 -15.80
CA GLY A 288 45.39 27.13 -15.46
C GLY A 288 46.57 26.25 -15.04
N GLU A 289 47.74 26.87 -14.90
CA GLU A 289 48.99 26.18 -14.50
C GLU A 289 48.84 25.53 -13.11
N CYS A 290 48.20 26.23 -12.18
CA CYS A 290 47.87 25.71 -10.86
C CYS A 290 46.93 24.49 -10.90
N ALA A 291 45.98 24.44 -11.84
CA ALA A 291 45.08 23.29 -11.96
C ALA A 291 45.86 22.03 -12.38
N GLY A 292 46.81 22.15 -13.31
CA GLY A 292 47.70 21.06 -13.71
C GLY A 292 48.65 20.63 -12.60
N ASP A 293 49.23 21.58 -11.86
CA ASP A 293 50.11 21.27 -10.72
C ASP A 293 49.40 20.55 -9.58
N LEU A 294 48.10 20.82 -9.39
CA LEU A 294 47.23 20.15 -8.43
C LEU A 294 46.55 18.89 -9.01
N GLY A 295 46.74 18.59 -10.29
CA GLY A 295 46.11 17.48 -11.01
C GLY A 295 44.59 17.56 -11.05
N LEU A 296 44.01 18.76 -11.11
CA LEU A 296 42.57 19.02 -11.11
C LEU A 296 41.95 19.16 -12.51
N ASP A 297 42.78 19.12 -13.56
CA ASP A 297 42.39 19.36 -14.95
C ASP A 297 42.07 18.06 -15.74
N GLU A 298 42.31 16.88 -15.17
CA GLU A 298 42.08 15.60 -15.85
C GLU A 298 40.66 15.02 -15.65
N THR A 299 40.13 15.02 -14.42
CA THR A 299 38.85 14.37 -14.11
C THR A 299 37.71 15.37 -13.92
N VAL A 300 36.61 15.15 -14.63
CA VAL A 300 35.40 15.96 -14.51
C VAL A 300 34.21 15.03 -14.55
N ASN A 301 33.61 14.80 -13.39
CA ASN A 301 32.35 14.06 -13.27
C ASN A 301 31.24 15.00 -12.82
N ALA A 302 29.99 14.61 -13.13
CA ALA A 302 28.82 15.29 -12.62
C ALA A 302 28.83 15.35 -11.08
N PRO A 303 28.32 16.43 -10.47
CA PRO A 303 28.22 16.53 -9.01
C PRO A 303 27.23 15.51 -8.43
N VAL A 304 26.27 15.06 -9.23
CA VAL A 304 25.30 14.01 -8.90
C VAL A 304 25.04 13.13 -10.12
N PHE A 305 24.85 11.84 -9.90
CA PHE A 305 24.43 10.88 -10.92
C PHE A 305 22.91 10.67 -10.84
N VAL A 306 22.18 11.09 -11.87
CA VAL A 306 20.72 11.03 -11.90
C VAL A 306 20.25 9.68 -12.43
N LEU A 307 19.31 9.05 -11.73
CA LEU A 307 18.63 7.86 -12.24
C LEU A 307 17.64 8.29 -13.33
N GLU A 308 17.61 7.58 -14.47
CA GLU A 308 16.72 7.92 -15.59
C GLU A 308 15.98 6.70 -16.14
N GLY A 309 14.99 6.92 -17.02
CA GLY A 309 14.26 5.85 -17.71
C GLY A 309 13.18 5.16 -16.87
N GLY A 310 12.88 5.65 -15.66
CA GLY A 310 11.80 5.13 -14.83
C GLY A 310 10.42 5.37 -15.44
N ALA A 311 9.59 4.33 -15.47
CA ALA A 311 8.23 4.35 -16.01
C ALA A 311 7.23 3.64 -15.08
N ASP A 312 6.07 4.26 -14.82
CA ASP A 312 5.04 3.77 -13.88
C ASP A 312 4.38 2.45 -14.32
N GLY A 313 4.49 2.14 -15.62
CA GLY A 313 3.76 1.09 -16.30
C GLY A 313 2.36 1.51 -16.73
N ASP A 314 1.73 0.64 -17.51
CA ASP A 314 0.36 0.80 -17.96
C ASP A 314 -0.61 0.09 -16.99
N PRO A 315 -1.90 0.47 -16.99
CA PRO A 315 -2.92 -0.21 -16.19
C PRO A 315 -2.93 -1.73 -16.46
N PRO A 316 -3.09 -2.57 -15.42
CA PRO A 316 -3.03 -4.02 -15.55
C PRO A 316 -4.13 -4.55 -16.46
N GLY A 317 -3.85 -5.64 -17.17
CA GLY A 317 -4.86 -6.42 -17.86
C GLY A 317 -5.52 -7.46 -16.95
N PRO A 318 -6.48 -8.25 -17.47
CA PRO A 318 -7.18 -9.28 -16.70
C PRO A 318 -6.22 -10.30 -16.06
N ARG A 319 -5.19 -10.73 -16.80
CA ARG A 319 -4.20 -11.70 -16.32
C ARG A 319 -3.33 -11.14 -15.19
N ASP A 320 -2.98 -9.85 -15.26
CA ASP A 320 -2.16 -9.20 -14.24
C ASP A 320 -2.94 -9.01 -12.94
N LEU A 321 -4.23 -8.67 -13.02
CA LEU A 321 -5.13 -8.61 -11.87
C LEU A 321 -5.39 -9.99 -11.26
N ILE A 322 -5.62 -11.03 -12.08
CA ILE A 322 -5.82 -12.41 -11.59
C ILE A 322 -4.56 -12.92 -10.87
N GLY A 323 -3.39 -12.64 -11.45
CA GLY A 323 -2.08 -13.00 -10.92
C GLY A 323 -1.80 -14.49 -10.83
N ASP A 324 -0.64 -14.82 -10.28
CA ASP A 324 -0.16 -16.18 -10.06
C ASP A 324 -0.15 -16.51 -8.55
N PRO A 325 -0.75 -17.63 -8.12
CA PRO A 325 -0.79 -18.01 -6.71
C PRO A 325 0.58 -18.29 -6.07
N THR A 326 1.54 -18.81 -6.84
CA THR A 326 2.88 -19.18 -6.36
C THR A 326 3.76 -17.95 -6.24
N ALA A 327 3.75 -17.10 -7.28
CA ALA A 327 4.48 -15.83 -7.30
C ALA A 327 3.78 -14.72 -6.50
N LYS A 328 2.57 -14.98 -5.99
CA LYS A 328 1.75 -14.06 -5.18
C LYS A 328 1.54 -12.71 -5.86
N THR A 329 1.19 -12.73 -7.15
CA THR A 329 0.93 -11.51 -7.92
C THR A 329 -0.56 -11.20 -8.01
N GLY A 330 -0.92 -9.98 -8.41
CA GLY A 330 -2.32 -9.59 -8.57
C GLY A 330 -3.13 -9.71 -7.27
N ILE A 331 -4.36 -10.22 -7.38
CA ILE A 331 -5.19 -10.54 -6.21
C ILE A 331 -4.57 -11.65 -5.34
N GLN A 332 -3.70 -12.51 -5.88
CA GLN A 332 -3.08 -13.60 -5.12
C GLN A 332 -2.07 -13.10 -4.08
N ALA A 333 -1.59 -11.86 -4.21
CA ALA A 333 -0.78 -11.18 -3.18
C ALA A 333 -1.48 -11.13 -1.81
N LEU A 334 -2.82 -11.13 -1.80
CA LEU A 334 -3.62 -11.08 -0.57
C LEU A 334 -3.64 -12.42 0.19
N ARG A 335 -3.04 -13.50 -0.35
CA ARG A 335 -2.94 -14.80 0.32
C ARG A 335 -2.11 -14.75 1.61
N ASP A 336 -1.23 -13.78 1.80
CA ASP A 336 -0.52 -13.64 3.06
C ASP A 336 -1.26 -12.73 4.07
N MET A 337 -2.33 -12.07 3.63
CA MET A 337 -3.07 -11.10 4.44
C MET A 337 -4.27 -11.76 5.11
N HIS A 338 -4.20 -12.00 6.41
CA HIS A 338 -5.25 -12.72 7.11
C HIS A 338 -6.44 -11.84 7.50
N ASP A 339 -6.27 -10.54 7.68
CA ASP A 339 -7.28 -9.64 8.27
C ASP A 339 -8.06 -8.80 7.26
N VAL A 340 -7.90 -9.06 5.95
CA VAL A 340 -8.69 -8.42 4.90
C VAL A 340 -10.12 -8.96 4.93
N ASN A 341 -11.11 -8.06 4.84
CA ASN A 341 -12.52 -8.39 4.92
C ASN A 341 -13.30 -8.04 3.64
N LEU A 342 -12.88 -6.98 2.95
CA LEU A 342 -13.51 -6.49 1.73
C LEU A 342 -12.49 -6.46 0.59
N LEU A 343 -12.90 -6.77 -0.64
CA LEU A 343 -12.07 -6.66 -1.84
C LEU A 343 -12.75 -5.74 -2.86
N ALA A 344 -12.03 -4.72 -3.33
CA ALA A 344 -12.46 -3.78 -4.35
C ALA A 344 -11.50 -3.79 -5.54
N LEU A 345 -12.07 -3.89 -6.75
CA LEU A 345 -11.34 -3.93 -8.03
C LEU A 345 -11.90 -2.84 -8.95
N PRO A 346 -11.66 -1.55 -8.66
CA PRO A 346 -12.33 -0.43 -9.34
C PRO A 346 -11.99 -0.33 -10.83
N GLU A 347 -10.84 -0.84 -11.27
CA GLU A 347 -10.42 -0.78 -12.68
C GLU A 347 -11.29 -1.62 -13.61
N LEU A 348 -11.94 -2.66 -13.07
CA LEU A 348 -12.83 -3.51 -13.85
C LEU A 348 -14.02 -2.75 -14.44
N ALA A 349 -14.41 -1.63 -13.82
CA ALA A 349 -15.51 -0.81 -14.32
C ALA A 349 -15.18 -0.13 -15.67
N ASP A 350 -13.90 0.05 -15.98
CA ASP A 350 -13.41 0.68 -17.21
C ASP A 350 -13.05 -0.34 -18.31
N TYR A 351 -13.15 -1.64 -18.03
CA TYR A 351 -12.92 -2.69 -19.05
C TYR A 351 -14.07 -2.73 -20.06
N GLU A 352 -13.72 -2.82 -21.35
CA GLU A 352 -14.71 -2.87 -22.43
C GLU A 352 -15.39 -4.24 -22.54
N SER A 353 -14.64 -5.32 -22.29
CA SER A 353 -15.10 -6.70 -22.41
C SER A 353 -15.73 -7.20 -21.11
N ALA A 354 -17.03 -7.52 -21.17
CA ALA A 354 -17.71 -8.19 -20.06
C ALA A 354 -17.06 -9.55 -19.72
N GLY A 355 -16.53 -10.26 -20.72
CA GLY A 355 -15.84 -11.54 -20.50
C GLY A 355 -14.58 -11.38 -19.65
N ASP A 356 -13.83 -10.30 -19.87
CA ASP A 356 -12.63 -9.99 -19.09
C ASP A 356 -12.99 -9.63 -17.65
N ILE A 357 -14.02 -8.80 -17.45
CA ILE A 357 -14.54 -8.47 -16.11
C ILE A 357 -14.93 -9.76 -15.37
N VAL A 358 -15.73 -10.61 -16.00
CA VAL A 358 -16.22 -11.86 -15.41
C VAL A 358 -15.06 -12.82 -15.09
N SER A 359 -14.01 -12.87 -15.92
CA SER A 359 -12.83 -13.69 -15.65
C SER A 359 -12.11 -13.28 -14.36
N VAL A 360 -11.92 -11.98 -14.14
CA VAL A 360 -11.28 -11.46 -12.93
C VAL A 360 -12.19 -11.63 -11.72
N VAL A 361 -13.49 -11.35 -11.86
CA VAL A 361 -14.48 -11.55 -10.78
C VAL A 361 -14.55 -13.02 -10.37
N SER A 362 -14.51 -13.96 -11.32
CA SER A 362 -14.49 -15.40 -11.03
C SER A 362 -13.24 -15.83 -10.24
N ALA A 363 -12.07 -15.29 -10.60
CA ALA A 363 -10.84 -15.55 -9.86
C ALA A 363 -10.85 -14.93 -8.46
N ALA A 364 -11.38 -13.70 -8.34
CA ALA A 364 -11.54 -13.01 -7.08
C ALA A 364 -12.54 -13.72 -6.16
N ASP A 365 -13.64 -14.25 -6.68
CA ASP A 365 -14.63 -15.01 -5.91
C ASP A 365 -14.02 -16.26 -5.27
N ARG A 366 -13.19 -17.02 -6.01
CA ARG A 366 -12.47 -18.17 -5.46
C ARG A 366 -11.58 -17.78 -4.28
N LEU A 367 -10.80 -16.71 -4.43
CA LEU A 367 -9.99 -16.18 -3.33
C LEU A 367 -10.86 -15.72 -2.17
N CYS A 368 -11.99 -15.05 -2.45
CA CYS A 368 -12.91 -14.55 -1.45
C CYS A 368 -13.53 -15.66 -0.60
N ARG A 369 -13.91 -16.78 -1.23
CA ARG A 369 -14.41 -17.98 -0.53
C ARG A 369 -13.34 -18.62 0.35
N GLU A 370 -12.13 -18.81 -0.17
CA GLU A 370 -11.01 -19.38 0.60
C GLU A 370 -10.66 -18.52 1.82
N ARG A 371 -10.77 -17.20 1.68
CA ARG A 371 -10.30 -16.21 2.66
C ARG A 371 -11.40 -15.54 3.48
N ARG A 372 -12.66 -15.89 3.28
CA ARG A 372 -13.83 -15.23 3.92
C ARG A 372 -13.86 -13.72 3.66
N ILE A 373 -13.45 -13.31 2.47
CA ILE A 373 -13.49 -11.91 2.01
C ILE A 373 -14.81 -11.70 1.27
N PHE A 374 -15.37 -10.49 1.35
CA PHE A 374 -16.54 -10.09 0.57
C PHE A 374 -16.13 -9.11 -0.54
N GLN A 375 -16.43 -9.45 -1.79
CA GLN A 375 -16.09 -8.66 -2.97
C GLN A 375 -17.14 -7.58 -3.26
N LEU A 376 -16.68 -6.36 -3.50
CA LEU A 376 -17.47 -5.24 -3.99
C LEU A 376 -17.25 -5.12 -5.50
N VAL A 377 -18.26 -5.50 -6.27
CA VAL A 377 -18.22 -5.47 -7.74
C VAL A 377 -18.88 -4.19 -8.22
N ASP A 378 -18.19 -3.42 -9.05
CA ASP A 378 -18.76 -2.24 -9.69
C ASP A 378 -19.50 -2.63 -10.97
N ALA A 379 -20.62 -1.96 -11.23
CA ALA A 379 -21.24 -2.02 -12.55
C ALA A 379 -20.27 -1.50 -13.63
N PRO A 380 -20.21 -2.11 -14.82
CA PRO A 380 -19.47 -1.57 -15.96
C PRO A 380 -19.88 -0.12 -16.26
N SER A 381 -18.91 0.73 -16.59
CA SER A 381 -19.15 2.15 -16.93
C SER A 381 -20.08 2.34 -18.13
N ALA A 382 -20.14 1.35 -19.03
CA ALA A 382 -21.05 1.31 -20.17
C ALA A 382 -22.54 1.20 -19.78
N TRP A 383 -22.87 0.82 -18.54
CA TRP A 383 -24.25 0.74 -18.06
C TRP A 383 -24.80 2.14 -17.76
N GLY A 384 -25.26 2.82 -18.82
CA GLY A 384 -25.82 4.18 -18.73
C GLY A 384 -27.29 4.26 -18.31
N GLY A 385 -27.93 3.13 -17.97
CA GLY A 385 -29.35 3.09 -17.63
C GLY A 385 -29.85 1.68 -17.34
N VAL A 386 -31.12 1.58 -16.91
CA VAL A 386 -31.74 0.34 -16.44
C VAL A 386 -31.76 -0.74 -17.51
N ASP A 387 -32.05 -0.40 -18.76
CA ASP A 387 -32.09 -1.37 -19.86
C ASP A 387 -30.71 -1.95 -20.16
N ALA A 388 -29.65 -1.14 -20.09
CA ALA A 388 -28.27 -1.61 -20.26
C ALA A 388 -27.88 -2.59 -19.15
N VAL A 389 -28.26 -2.32 -17.89
CA VAL A 389 -28.07 -3.25 -16.78
C VAL A 389 -28.79 -4.57 -17.04
N ARG A 390 -30.07 -4.52 -17.42
CA ARG A 390 -30.89 -5.72 -17.67
C ARG A 390 -30.37 -6.56 -18.84
N ALA A 391 -29.81 -5.92 -19.86
CA ALA A 391 -29.20 -6.62 -21.00
C ALA A 391 -27.84 -7.23 -20.64
N GLY A 392 -27.04 -6.56 -19.80
CA GLY A 392 -25.67 -6.97 -19.47
C GLY A 392 -25.55 -7.90 -18.27
N ILE A 393 -26.52 -7.92 -17.34
CA ILE A 393 -26.41 -8.65 -16.07
C ILE A 393 -26.27 -10.16 -16.24
N SER A 394 -26.80 -10.75 -17.32
CA SER A 394 -26.68 -12.19 -17.59
C SER A 394 -25.24 -12.63 -17.85
N ALA A 395 -24.36 -11.71 -18.27
CA ALA A 395 -22.93 -12.00 -18.38
C ALA A 395 -22.31 -12.36 -17.02
N PHE A 396 -22.91 -11.90 -15.92
CA PHE A 396 -22.47 -12.19 -14.55
C PHE A 396 -23.10 -13.46 -13.95
N ASP A 397 -23.99 -14.17 -14.68
CA ASP A 397 -24.59 -15.41 -14.21
C ASP A 397 -23.56 -16.48 -13.79
N PRO A 398 -22.43 -16.68 -14.50
CA PRO A 398 -21.39 -17.63 -14.10
C PRO A 398 -20.65 -17.27 -12.80
N VAL A 399 -20.77 -16.02 -12.34
CA VAL A 399 -20.08 -15.50 -11.15
C VAL A 399 -21.06 -15.07 -10.05
N ARG A 400 -22.32 -15.52 -10.11
CA ARG A 400 -23.27 -15.34 -9.01
C ARG A 400 -22.73 -16.00 -7.75
N SER A 401 -22.50 -15.18 -6.73
CA SER A 401 -21.90 -15.61 -5.48
C SER A 401 -22.51 -14.88 -4.30
N ASP A 402 -22.58 -15.59 -3.17
CA ASP A 402 -22.93 -15.01 -1.89
C ASP A 402 -21.76 -14.23 -1.27
N HIS A 403 -20.54 -14.32 -1.83
CA HIS A 403 -19.37 -13.55 -1.41
C HIS A 403 -19.14 -12.27 -2.23
N ALA A 404 -20.07 -11.89 -3.10
CA ALA A 404 -19.97 -10.70 -3.92
C ALA A 404 -21.25 -9.87 -3.87
N GLY A 405 -21.14 -8.56 -4.06
CA GLY A 405 -22.28 -7.65 -4.27
C GLY A 405 -21.98 -6.68 -5.40
N LEU A 406 -22.90 -6.57 -6.36
CA LEU A 406 -22.76 -5.65 -7.51
C LEU A 406 -23.44 -4.32 -7.20
N TYR A 407 -22.75 -3.20 -7.44
CA TYR A 407 -23.22 -1.85 -7.12
C TYR A 407 -23.37 -0.98 -8.37
N PHE A 408 -24.52 -0.33 -8.47
CA PHE A 408 -24.92 0.53 -9.59
C PHE A 408 -25.72 1.71 -9.04
N PRO A 409 -25.72 2.91 -9.63
CA PRO A 409 -24.85 3.39 -10.70
C PRO A 409 -23.53 3.98 -10.17
N HIS A 410 -22.72 4.51 -11.09
CA HIS A 410 -21.48 5.21 -10.77
C HIS A 410 -21.72 6.56 -10.07
N LEU A 411 -20.71 7.03 -9.36
CA LEU A 411 -20.71 8.29 -8.62
C LEU A 411 -20.25 9.43 -9.53
N GLN A 412 -20.93 10.57 -9.50
CA GLN A 412 -20.50 11.80 -10.17
C GLN A 412 -20.00 12.79 -9.11
N LEU A 413 -18.71 13.08 -9.11
CA LEU A 413 -18.10 14.03 -8.19
C LEU A 413 -17.01 14.88 -8.88
N PRO A 414 -16.71 16.08 -8.37
CA PRO A 414 -15.56 16.85 -8.83
C PRO A 414 -14.30 16.02 -8.62
N ASP A 415 -13.59 15.76 -9.70
CA ASP A 415 -12.31 15.06 -9.71
C ASP A 415 -11.31 15.85 -8.84
N PRO A 416 -10.82 15.29 -7.71
CA PRO A 416 -9.91 15.99 -6.83
C PRO A 416 -8.59 16.40 -7.50
N LEU A 417 -8.20 15.75 -8.61
CA LEU A 417 -7.00 16.10 -9.37
C LEU A 417 -7.23 17.29 -10.32
N THR A 418 -8.47 17.53 -10.78
CA THR A 418 -8.74 18.41 -11.93
C THR A 418 -9.86 19.43 -11.72
N GLY A 419 -10.64 19.26 -10.65
CA GLY A 419 -11.83 20.05 -10.32
C GLY A 419 -13.04 19.79 -11.22
N ARG A 420 -12.93 18.97 -12.27
CA ARG A 420 -14.02 18.71 -13.23
C ARG A 420 -14.91 17.56 -12.78
N LEU A 421 -16.20 17.64 -13.06
CA LEU A 421 -17.13 16.54 -12.77
C LEU A 421 -16.77 15.29 -13.61
N ARG A 422 -16.60 14.14 -12.95
CA ARG A 422 -16.30 12.85 -13.61
C ARG A 422 -17.07 11.71 -12.93
N SER A 423 -17.31 10.65 -13.70
CA SER A 423 -17.89 9.38 -13.22
C SER A 423 -16.82 8.50 -12.59
N PHE A 424 -17.12 7.93 -11.42
CA PHE A 424 -16.23 7.02 -10.70
C PHE A 424 -16.97 5.76 -10.23
N PRO A 425 -16.29 4.60 -10.18
CA PRO A 425 -16.87 3.37 -9.64
C PRO A 425 -17.24 3.53 -8.15
N PRO A 426 -18.38 2.97 -7.69
CA PRO A 426 -18.87 3.17 -6.33
C PRO A 426 -18.17 2.34 -5.24
N CYS A 427 -17.39 1.30 -5.56
CA CYS A 427 -16.86 0.35 -4.57
C CYS A 427 -16.07 1.00 -3.43
N GLY A 428 -15.28 2.04 -3.71
CA GLY A 428 -14.49 2.74 -2.70
C GLY A 428 -15.38 3.45 -1.67
N ALA A 429 -16.36 4.21 -2.15
CA ALA A 429 -17.31 4.89 -1.27
C ALA A 429 -18.20 3.90 -0.50
N VAL A 430 -18.66 2.83 -1.18
CA VAL A 430 -19.46 1.76 -0.57
C VAL A 430 -18.68 1.04 0.53
N ALA A 431 -17.40 0.72 0.30
CA ALA A 431 -16.53 0.14 1.32
C ALA A 431 -16.41 1.05 2.55
N GLY A 432 -16.31 2.37 2.35
CA GLY A 432 -16.32 3.33 3.44
C GLY A 432 -17.64 3.34 4.22
N VAL A 433 -18.78 3.34 3.52
CA VAL A 433 -20.11 3.26 4.15
C VAL A 433 -20.27 1.96 4.95
N ILE A 434 -19.77 0.84 4.43
CA ILE A 434 -19.73 -0.43 5.14
C ILE A 434 -18.90 -0.30 6.42
N ALA A 435 -17.67 0.23 6.33
CA ALA A 435 -16.79 0.41 7.48
C ALA A 435 -17.41 1.29 8.57
N ARG A 436 -18.08 2.38 8.16
CA ARG A 436 -18.80 3.28 9.07
C ARG A 436 -19.98 2.58 9.74
N THR A 437 -20.80 1.88 8.97
CA THR A 437 -21.96 1.13 9.50
C THR A 437 -21.52 0.07 10.51
N ASP A 438 -20.46 -0.67 10.21
CA ASP A 438 -19.91 -1.68 11.11
C ASP A 438 -19.44 -1.08 12.44
N GLY A 439 -18.73 0.05 12.38
CA GLY A 439 -18.23 0.73 13.57
C GLY A 439 -19.34 1.32 14.45
N GLU A 440 -20.45 1.76 13.85
CA GLU A 440 -21.57 2.41 14.56
C GLU A 440 -22.65 1.42 15.03
N ARG A 441 -22.91 0.37 14.25
CA ARG A 441 -24.10 -0.50 14.39
C ARG A 441 -23.79 -2.00 14.32
N GLY A 442 -22.54 -2.38 14.09
CA GLY A 442 -22.11 -3.77 13.95
C GLY A 442 -22.33 -4.35 12.55
N VAL A 443 -21.60 -5.43 12.25
CA VAL A 443 -21.56 -6.08 10.92
C VAL A 443 -22.92 -6.66 10.45
N TRP A 444 -23.83 -6.92 11.40
CA TRP A 444 -25.18 -7.43 11.14
C TRP A 444 -26.16 -6.35 10.70
N LYS A 445 -25.79 -5.06 10.76
CA LYS A 445 -26.63 -3.97 10.24
C LYS A 445 -26.41 -3.84 8.72
N ALA A 446 -27.52 -3.78 7.97
CA ALA A 446 -27.46 -3.48 6.54
C ALA A 446 -26.83 -2.09 6.30
N PRO A 447 -25.76 -1.98 5.50
CA PRO A 447 -25.14 -0.71 5.07
C PRO A 447 -25.94 -0.06 3.94
N ALA A 448 -27.27 0.03 4.11
CA ALA A 448 -28.21 0.61 3.17
C ALA A 448 -29.33 1.34 3.92
N GLY A 449 -30.03 2.23 3.20
CA GLY A 449 -31.13 3.04 3.72
C GLY A 449 -30.71 4.49 3.98
N THR A 450 -31.52 5.22 4.76
CA THR A 450 -31.35 6.66 5.01
C THR A 450 -30.08 7.01 5.80
N GLU A 451 -29.53 6.07 6.57
CA GLU A 451 -28.26 6.20 7.31
C GLU A 451 -27.02 5.96 6.42
N ALA A 452 -27.19 5.28 5.27
CA ALA A 452 -26.10 4.86 4.38
C ALA A 452 -25.75 5.93 3.33
N LYS A 453 -25.57 7.19 3.78
CA LYS A 453 -25.21 8.32 2.93
C LYS A 453 -23.82 8.17 2.32
N VAL A 454 -23.67 8.62 1.08
CA VAL A 454 -22.37 8.69 0.40
C VAL A 454 -21.90 10.15 0.39
N PHE A 455 -20.77 10.41 1.04
CA PHE A 455 -20.19 11.75 1.16
C PHE A 455 -19.28 12.09 -0.03
N GLY A 456 -19.18 13.40 -0.34
CA GLY A 456 -18.33 13.92 -1.42
C GLY A 456 -18.90 13.70 -2.83
N VAL A 457 -20.13 13.19 -2.96
CA VAL A 457 -20.77 12.90 -4.25
C VAL A 457 -21.77 14.00 -4.59
N ARG A 458 -21.67 14.55 -5.81
CA ARG A 458 -22.59 15.58 -6.31
C ARG A 458 -23.88 14.97 -6.81
N SER A 459 -23.78 13.90 -7.59
CA SER A 459 -24.93 13.17 -8.14
C SER A 459 -24.53 11.74 -8.49
N LEU A 460 -25.50 10.95 -8.95
CA LEU A 460 -25.24 9.62 -9.51
C LEU A 460 -25.30 9.70 -11.05
N SER A 461 -24.62 8.78 -11.75
CA SER A 461 -24.63 8.76 -13.23
C SER A 461 -26.01 8.43 -13.80
N VAL A 462 -26.81 7.66 -13.06
CA VAL A 462 -28.21 7.34 -13.39
C VAL A 462 -29.08 7.66 -12.18
N GLN A 463 -30.17 8.39 -12.39
CA GLN A 463 -31.19 8.65 -11.36
C GLN A 463 -32.26 7.58 -11.47
N LEU A 464 -32.49 6.84 -10.39
CA LEU A 464 -33.43 5.70 -10.36
C LEU A 464 -34.73 6.05 -9.66
N SER A 465 -35.85 5.87 -10.36
CA SER A 465 -37.18 5.83 -9.78
C SER A 465 -37.41 4.55 -8.96
N ASP A 466 -38.47 4.54 -8.14
CA ASP A 466 -38.84 3.35 -7.35
C ASP A 466 -39.15 2.14 -8.26
N ARG A 467 -39.80 2.39 -9.40
CA ARG A 467 -40.14 1.37 -10.39
C ARG A 467 -38.89 0.75 -10.99
N GLU A 468 -37.94 1.59 -11.42
CA GLU A 468 -36.68 1.12 -12.03
C GLU A 468 -35.83 0.35 -11.04
N ASN A 469 -35.69 0.85 -9.81
CA ASN A 469 -35.04 0.11 -8.73
C ASN A 469 -35.73 -1.24 -8.48
N GLY A 470 -37.06 -1.29 -8.53
CA GLY A 470 -37.84 -2.53 -8.40
C GLY A 470 -37.58 -3.55 -9.50
N LEU A 471 -37.13 -3.13 -10.70
CA LEU A 471 -36.73 -4.03 -11.78
C LEU A 471 -35.33 -4.60 -11.60
N LEU A 472 -34.41 -3.84 -11.00
CA LEU A 472 -33.02 -4.24 -10.80
C LEU A 472 -32.80 -5.05 -9.54
N ASN A 473 -33.59 -4.79 -8.49
CA ASN A 473 -33.43 -5.46 -7.20
C ASN A 473 -33.52 -6.99 -7.34
N PRO A 474 -34.54 -7.60 -8.02
CA PRO A 474 -34.63 -9.04 -8.23
C PRO A 474 -33.45 -9.66 -8.99
N LEU A 475 -32.64 -8.85 -9.68
CA LEU A 475 -31.47 -9.32 -10.43
C LEU A 475 -30.20 -9.38 -9.57
N GLY A 476 -30.29 -9.00 -8.28
CA GLY A 476 -29.15 -8.97 -7.35
C GLY A 476 -28.29 -7.71 -7.46
N VAL A 477 -28.81 -6.65 -8.09
CA VAL A 477 -28.10 -5.38 -8.29
C VAL A 477 -28.40 -4.41 -7.14
N ASN A 478 -27.36 -4.02 -6.39
CA ASN A 478 -27.48 -3.03 -5.32
C ASN A 478 -27.50 -1.62 -5.91
N CYS A 479 -28.63 -0.96 -5.79
CA CYS A 479 -28.81 0.37 -6.34
C CYS A 479 -28.39 1.45 -5.33
N LEU A 480 -27.63 2.44 -5.79
CA LEU A 480 -27.47 3.74 -5.13
C LEU A 480 -28.57 4.66 -5.66
N ARG A 481 -29.11 5.50 -4.77
CA ARG A 481 -30.21 6.42 -5.11
C ARG A 481 -29.98 7.78 -4.50
N THR A 482 -30.57 8.80 -5.11
CA THR A 482 -30.59 10.16 -4.56
C THR A 482 -32.00 10.45 -4.07
N PHE A 483 -32.12 10.86 -2.81
CA PHE A 483 -33.40 11.35 -2.27
C PHE A 483 -33.31 12.85 -1.98
N PRO A 484 -34.41 13.61 -2.16
CA PRO A 484 -34.46 15.00 -1.72
C PRO A 484 -34.06 15.13 -0.25
N VAL A 485 -33.30 16.19 0.09
CA VAL A 485 -32.82 16.51 1.46
C VAL A 485 -31.74 15.54 2.01
N VAL A 486 -31.83 14.24 1.72
CA VAL A 486 -30.90 13.22 2.25
C VAL A 486 -29.63 13.12 1.40
N GLY A 487 -29.74 13.29 0.07
CA GLY A 487 -28.64 13.17 -0.88
C GLY A 487 -28.44 11.74 -1.43
N PRO A 488 -27.29 11.46 -2.07
CA PRO A 488 -26.92 10.13 -2.55
C PRO A 488 -26.68 9.15 -1.40
N LEU A 489 -27.24 7.94 -1.52
CA LEU A 489 -27.12 6.89 -0.51
C LEU A 489 -27.15 5.49 -1.14
N VAL A 490 -26.68 4.50 -0.39
CA VAL A 490 -26.79 3.08 -0.75
C VAL A 490 -28.20 2.60 -0.39
N TRP A 491 -28.95 2.08 -1.37
CA TRP A 491 -30.34 1.64 -1.18
C TRP A 491 -30.53 0.12 -1.28
N GLY A 492 -29.54 -0.62 -1.79
CA GLY A 492 -29.53 -2.09 -1.86
C GLY A 492 -28.52 -2.73 -0.91
N SER A 493 -28.84 -3.94 -0.40
CA SER A 493 -27.97 -4.70 0.49
C SER A 493 -28.06 -6.23 0.26
N ARG A 494 -28.03 -6.64 -1.00
CA ARG A 494 -28.08 -8.02 -1.47
C ARG A 494 -26.71 -8.51 -1.95
N THR A 495 -26.54 -9.82 -1.92
CA THR A 495 -25.43 -10.51 -2.58
C THR A 495 -25.76 -10.76 -4.05
N LEU A 496 -24.75 -11.08 -4.87
CA LEU A 496 -24.91 -11.36 -6.31
C LEU A 496 -25.66 -12.68 -6.55
N ALA A 497 -25.64 -13.59 -5.57
CA ALA A 497 -26.49 -14.78 -5.51
C ALA A 497 -27.99 -14.46 -5.28
N GLY A 498 -28.33 -13.25 -4.82
CA GLY A 498 -29.68 -12.88 -4.39
C GLY A 498 -30.76 -12.80 -5.49
N ALA A 499 -30.45 -13.18 -6.73
CA ALA A 499 -31.43 -13.27 -7.81
C ALA A 499 -32.17 -14.62 -7.86
N GLU A 500 -31.62 -15.68 -7.27
CA GLU A 500 -32.22 -17.01 -7.31
C GLU A 500 -32.93 -17.37 -5.99
N SER A 501 -34.21 -17.73 -6.12
CA SER A 501 -35.16 -18.24 -5.12
C SER A 501 -35.52 -17.29 -3.95
N ALA A 502 -36.79 -17.33 -3.56
CA ALA A 502 -37.28 -16.64 -2.35
C ALA A 502 -36.68 -17.23 -1.05
N ASP A 503 -36.04 -18.39 -1.13
CA ASP A 503 -35.56 -19.20 0.00
C ASP A 503 -34.04 -19.12 0.21
N SER A 504 -33.30 -18.33 -0.58
CA SER A 504 -31.84 -18.21 -0.42
C SER A 504 -31.46 -17.58 0.93
N GLU A 505 -30.88 -18.39 1.82
CA GLU A 505 -30.45 -17.97 3.17
C GLU A 505 -29.38 -16.87 3.14
N TRP A 506 -28.58 -16.82 2.06
CA TRP A 506 -27.44 -15.92 1.88
C TRP A 506 -27.73 -14.73 0.94
N LYS A 507 -29.02 -14.45 0.69
CA LYS A 507 -29.46 -13.33 -0.17
C LYS A 507 -28.96 -11.97 0.31
N TYR A 508 -28.82 -11.76 1.62
CA TYR A 508 -28.55 -10.45 2.21
C TYR A 508 -27.07 -10.28 2.60
N LEU A 509 -26.51 -9.13 2.23
CA LEU A 509 -25.16 -8.71 2.58
C LEU A 509 -24.87 -8.81 4.10
N PRO A 510 -25.66 -8.20 5.02
CA PRO A 510 -25.37 -8.28 6.46
C PRO A 510 -25.43 -9.71 7.01
N VAL A 511 -26.29 -10.58 6.44
CA VAL A 511 -26.42 -11.97 6.86
C VAL A 511 -25.15 -12.75 6.50
N ARG A 512 -24.68 -12.65 5.26
CA ARG A 512 -23.42 -13.28 4.84
C ARG A 512 -22.25 -12.72 5.64
N ARG A 513 -22.13 -11.40 5.77
CA ARG A 513 -21.00 -10.77 6.46
C ARG A 513 -20.94 -11.14 7.95
N LEU A 514 -22.09 -11.26 8.62
CA LEU A 514 -22.15 -11.78 9.98
C LEU A 514 -21.63 -13.22 10.06
N ALA A 515 -22.05 -14.10 9.15
CA ALA A 515 -21.57 -15.48 9.13
C ALA A 515 -20.06 -15.57 8.87
N LEU A 516 -19.52 -14.80 7.91
CA LEU A 516 -18.09 -14.72 7.64
C LEU A 516 -17.30 -14.24 8.87
N HIS A 517 -17.83 -13.23 9.57
CA HIS A 517 -17.22 -12.71 10.81
C HIS A 517 -17.22 -13.75 11.94
N VAL A 518 -18.32 -14.47 12.13
CA VAL A 518 -18.42 -15.55 13.12
C VAL A 518 -17.47 -16.69 12.78
N GLU A 519 -17.46 -17.15 11.53
CA GLU A 519 -16.61 -18.23 11.04
C GLU A 519 -15.13 -17.92 11.28
N GLU A 520 -14.67 -16.74 10.87
CA GLU A 520 -13.26 -16.34 11.01
C GLU A 520 -12.85 -16.14 12.48
N SER A 521 -13.74 -15.59 13.31
CA SER A 521 -13.49 -15.41 14.75
C SER A 521 -13.36 -16.76 15.45
N LEU A 522 -14.26 -17.71 15.17
CA LEU A 522 -14.20 -19.06 15.73
C LEU A 522 -12.96 -19.82 15.25
N ARG A 523 -12.64 -19.73 13.95
CA ARG A 523 -11.45 -20.39 13.37
C ARG A 523 -10.16 -19.95 14.06
N ARG A 524 -9.98 -18.64 14.30
CA ARG A 524 -8.79 -18.12 15.03
C ARG A 524 -8.85 -18.45 16.51
N GLY A 525 -10.00 -18.24 17.14
CA GLY A 525 -10.19 -18.40 18.59
C GLY A 525 -10.08 -19.84 19.07
N LEU A 526 -10.31 -20.83 18.19
CA LEU A 526 -10.25 -22.25 18.51
C LEU A 526 -8.97 -22.95 18.03
N GLN A 527 -7.98 -22.23 17.50
CA GLN A 527 -6.75 -22.83 16.96
C GLN A 527 -5.96 -23.64 18.01
N TRP A 528 -6.05 -23.26 19.29
CA TRP A 528 -5.42 -23.98 20.39
C TRP A 528 -5.92 -25.43 20.54
N ALA A 529 -7.16 -25.72 20.12
CA ALA A 529 -7.79 -27.03 20.31
C ALA A 529 -7.06 -28.15 19.57
N VAL A 530 -6.28 -27.82 18.53
CA VAL A 530 -5.50 -28.77 17.73
C VAL A 530 -4.42 -29.48 18.55
N PHE A 531 -3.97 -28.88 19.65
CA PHE A 531 -2.89 -29.42 20.49
C PHE A 531 -3.38 -30.10 21.77
N GLU A 532 -4.68 -30.23 21.96
CA GLU A 532 -5.28 -30.79 23.16
C GLU A 532 -5.79 -32.22 22.91
N PRO A 533 -5.84 -33.09 23.94
CA PRO A 533 -6.40 -34.42 23.79
C PRO A 533 -7.88 -34.38 23.37
N ASN A 534 -8.25 -35.16 22.34
CA ASN A 534 -9.63 -35.24 21.86
C ASN A 534 -10.52 -36.02 22.84
N ASN A 535 -11.12 -35.31 23.80
CA ASN A 535 -11.96 -35.87 24.86
C ASN A 535 -13.11 -34.92 25.24
N ASP A 536 -14.01 -35.39 26.12
CA ASP A 536 -15.16 -34.61 26.60
C ASP A 536 -14.79 -33.25 27.21
N GLN A 537 -13.60 -33.15 27.83
CA GLN A 537 -13.12 -31.91 28.43
C GLN A 537 -12.79 -30.86 27.36
N LEU A 538 -12.09 -31.26 26.29
CA LEU A 538 -11.82 -30.39 25.14
C LEU A 538 -13.14 -29.91 24.52
N TRP A 539 -14.08 -30.83 24.31
CA TRP A 539 -15.38 -30.52 23.73
C TRP A 539 -16.17 -29.52 24.59
N GLN A 540 -16.16 -29.68 25.91
CA GLN A 540 -16.75 -28.72 26.85
C GLN A 540 -16.11 -27.34 26.74
N GLN A 541 -14.77 -27.26 26.69
CA GLN A 541 -14.06 -25.99 26.57
C GLN A 541 -14.39 -25.28 25.25
N ILE A 542 -14.44 -26.01 24.13
CA ILE A 542 -14.84 -25.47 22.83
C ILE A 542 -16.26 -24.88 22.91
N ARG A 543 -17.22 -25.65 23.46
CA ARG A 543 -18.61 -25.17 23.61
C ARG A 543 -18.68 -23.90 24.46
N LEU A 544 -17.97 -23.86 25.59
CA LEU A 544 -17.96 -22.69 26.50
C LEU A 544 -17.41 -21.44 25.81
N ASN A 545 -16.26 -21.54 25.14
CA ASN A 545 -15.61 -20.40 24.50
C ASN A 545 -16.41 -19.88 23.29
N ALA A 546 -16.90 -20.78 22.43
CA ALA A 546 -17.74 -20.41 21.29
C ALA A 546 -19.09 -19.82 21.76
N SER A 547 -19.71 -20.39 22.80
CA SER A 547 -20.97 -19.86 23.34
C SER A 547 -20.78 -18.49 23.99
N GLY A 548 -19.65 -18.25 24.68
CA GLY A 548 -19.33 -16.95 25.26
C GLY A 548 -19.19 -15.86 24.19
N PHE A 549 -18.52 -16.17 23.09
CA PHE A 549 -18.40 -15.27 21.93
C PHE A 549 -19.76 -14.93 21.31
N LEU A 550 -20.57 -15.95 20.98
CA LEU A 550 -21.89 -15.76 20.40
C LEU A 550 -22.84 -15.05 21.37
N HIS A 551 -22.69 -15.28 22.68
CA HIS A 551 -23.44 -14.53 23.69
C HIS A 551 -23.12 -13.04 23.64
N GLY A 552 -21.85 -12.67 23.47
CA GLY A 552 -21.43 -11.28 23.26
C GLY A 552 -22.14 -10.65 22.06
N LEU A 553 -22.17 -11.34 20.92
CA LEU A 553 -22.90 -10.86 19.74
C LEU A 553 -24.42 -10.74 19.97
N PHE A 554 -25.02 -11.70 20.69
CA PHE A 554 -26.42 -11.64 21.08
C PHE A 554 -26.74 -10.41 21.93
N GLN A 555 -25.90 -10.09 22.93
CA GLN A 555 -26.08 -8.91 23.78
C GLN A 555 -26.03 -7.59 22.98
N HIS A 556 -25.28 -7.56 21.88
CA HIS A 556 -25.20 -6.42 20.97
C HIS A 556 -26.32 -6.41 19.90
N GLY A 557 -27.24 -7.37 19.95
CA GLY A 557 -28.40 -7.43 19.03
C GLY A 557 -28.09 -8.00 17.64
N ALA A 558 -27.03 -8.81 17.52
CA ALA A 558 -26.65 -9.40 16.23
C ALA A 558 -27.61 -10.48 15.70
N PHE A 559 -28.38 -11.09 16.61
CA PHE A 559 -29.25 -12.23 16.33
C PHE A 559 -30.72 -11.92 16.60
N GLN A 560 -31.61 -12.66 15.93
CA GLN A 560 -33.04 -12.70 16.21
C GLN A 560 -33.34 -13.51 17.48
N GLY A 561 -34.56 -13.35 18.01
CA GLY A 561 -35.00 -14.06 19.20
C GLY A 561 -34.82 -13.25 20.48
N ARG A 562 -35.59 -13.61 21.51
CA ARG A 562 -35.54 -12.94 22.83
C ARG A 562 -34.60 -13.64 23.80
N THR A 563 -34.28 -14.90 23.53
CA THR A 563 -33.42 -15.72 24.39
C THR A 563 -32.22 -16.25 23.62
N PRO A 564 -31.06 -16.51 24.28
CA PRO A 564 -29.89 -17.06 23.62
C PRO A 564 -30.16 -18.37 22.86
N ARG A 565 -31.07 -19.22 23.37
CA ARG A 565 -31.42 -20.50 22.74
C ARG A 565 -32.19 -20.37 21.41
N GLU A 566 -32.91 -19.27 21.23
CA GLU A 566 -33.55 -18.93 19.95
C GLU A 566 -32.55 -18.31 18.97
N ALA A 567 -31.52 -17.63 19.50
CA ALA A 567 -30.58 -16.83 18.74
C ALA A 567 -29.41 -17.63 18.17
N TYR A 568 -28.85 -18.57 18.94
CA TYR A 568 -27.72 -19.39 18.52
C TYR A 568 -27.64 -20.71 19.29
N PHE A 569 -26.91 -21.67 18.74
CA PHE A 569 -26.51 -22.87 19.46
C PHE A 569 -25.08 -23.28 19.08
N VAL A 570 -24.41 -23.96 20.01
CA VAL A 570 -23.11 -24.60 19.77
C VAL A 570 -23.21 -26.05 20.26
N LYS A 571 -22.98 -26.99 19.36
CA LYS A 571 -22.93 -28.43 19.65
C LYS A 571 -21.54 -28.97 19.29
N CYS A 572 -20.93 -29.67 20.23
CA CYS A 572 -19.63 -30.32 20.07
C CYS A 572 -19.60 -31.41 21.13
N ASP A 573 -20.01 -32.62 20.80
CA ASP A 573 -20.16 -33.75 21.72
C ASP A 573 -20.02 -35.06 20.94
N SER A 574 -20.27 -36.19 21.59
CA SER A 574 -20.23 -37.52 20.96
C SER A 574 -21.23 -37.71 19.82
N ASP A 575 -22.29 -36.89 19.73
CA ASP A 575 -23.25 -36.96 18.62
C ASP A 575 -22.69 -36.25 17.37
N THR A 576 -21.85 -35.22 17.56
CA THR A 576 -21.19 -34.52 16.45
C THR A 576 -19.84 -35.14 16.11
N THR A 577 -19.14 -35.70 17.09
CA THR A 577 -17.80 -36.29 16.96
C THR A 577 -17.85 -37.76 17.37
N GLY A 578 -17.99 -38.66 16.39
CA GLY A 578 -18.07 -40.10 16.66
C GLY A 578 -16.70 -40.73 16.95
N GLU A 579 -16.68 -42.01 17.34
CA GLU A 579 -15.43 -42.74 17.64
C GLU A 579 -14.44 -42.72 16.46
N ALA A 580 -14.94 -42.92 15.23
CA ALA A 580 -14.12 -42.86 14.03
C ALA A 580 -13.54 -41.44 13.76
N ASP A 581 -14.18 -40.37 14.22
CA ASP A 581 -13.63 -39.02 14.15
C ASP A 581 -12.53 -38.84 15.20
N VAL A 582 -12.75 -39.35 16.41
CA VAL A 582 -11.74 -39.33 17.49
C VAL A 582 -10.48 -40.09 17.09
N GLU A 583 -10.61 -41.28 16.50
CA GLU A 583 -9.49 -42.07 15.99
C GLU A 583 -8.71 -41.34 14.86
N ARG A 584 -9.41 -40.53 14.06
CA ARG A 584 -8.80 -39.67 13.03
C ARG A 584 -8.27 -38.33 13.57
N GLY A 585 -8.45 -38.04 14.85
CA GLY A 585 -8.08 -36.75 15.45
C GLY A 585 -8.96 -35.57 15.00
N VAL A 586 -10.18 -35.83 14.55
CA VAL A 586 -11.14 -34.82 14.09
C VAL A 586 -12.09 -34.45 15.24
N VAL A 587 -12.38 -33.15 15.39
CA VAL A 587 -13.40 -32.62 16.30
C VAL A 587 -14.41 -31.82 15.48
N ASN A 588 -15.69 -32.18 15.57
CA ASN A 588 -16.75 -31.54 14.81
C ASN A 588 -17.56 -30.60 15.71
N VAL A 589 -17.50 -29.30 15.39
CA VAL A 589 -18.26 -28.25 16.07
C VAL A 589 -19.36 -27.76 15.15
N VAL A 590 -20.61 -27.93 15.57
CA VAL A 590 -21.78 -27.43 14.84
C VAL A 590 -22.27 -26.15 15.52
N VAL A 591 -22.25 -25.06 14.77
CA VAL A 591 -22.75 -23.76 15.22
C VAL A 591 -23.93 -23.35 14.36
N GLY A 592 -25.04 -22.99 14.99
CA GLY A 592 -26.18 -22.37 14.33
C GLY A 592 -26.40 -20.96 14.86
N ILE A 593 -26.75 -20.02 13.97
CA ILE A 593 -27.07 -18.64 14.29
C ILE A 593 -28.36 -18.21 13.59
N ALA A 594 -29.16 -17.36 14.24
CA ALA A 594 -30.35 -16.76 13.67
C ALA A 594 -30.09 -15.27 13.36
N PRO A 595 -29.64 -14.92 12.15
CA PRO A 595 -29.24 -13.55 11.82
C PRO A 595 -30.46 -12.62 11.67
N VAL A 596 -30.30 -11.33 11.99
CA VAL A 596 -31.35 -10.32 11.76
C VAL A 596 -31.51 -10.07 10.25
N LYS A 597 -32.62 -10.56 9.68
CA LYS A 597 -32.98 -10.26 8.28
C LYS A 597 -33.49 -8.82 8.13
N PRO A 598 -32.99 -8.02 7.17
CA PRO A 598 -33.52 -6.69 6.88
C PRO A 598 -34.97 -6.73 6.39
N ALA A 599 -35.79 -5.74 6.78
CA ALA A 599 -37.11 -5.54 6.21
C ALA A 599 -36.99 -4.79 4.88
N GLU A 600 -37.19 -5.48 3.74
CA GLU A 600 -37.12 -4.86 2.41
C GLU A 600 -38.39 -4.10 2.02
N PHE A 601 -39.54 -4.46 2.61
CA PHE A 601 -40.84 -3.87 2.30
C PHE A 601 -41.59 -3.54 3.59
N VAL A 602 -42.10 -2.32 3.69
CA VAL A 602 -43.03 -1.91 4.75
C VAL A 602 -44.34 -1.57 4.07
N VAL A 603 -45.35 -2.41 4.26
CA VAL A 603 -46.70 -2.15 3.76
C VAL A 603 -47.48 -1.44 4.86
N VAL A 604 -47.74 -0.15 4.67
CA VAL A 604 -48.60 0.63 5.57
C VAL A 604 -50.03 0.59 5.01
N THR A 605 -50.86 -0.28 5.59
CA THR A 605 -52.29 -0.34 5.26
C THR A 605 -53.04 0.67 6.11
N ILE A 606 -53.53 1.75 5.50
CA ILE A 606 -54.37 2.75 6.18
C ILE A 606 -55.84 2.36 5.95
N GLN A 607 -56.53 1.95 7.01
CA GLN A 607 -57.96 1.71 7.00
C GLN A 607 -58.67 2.90 7.64
N GLN A 608 -59.64 3.49 6.93
CA GLN A 608 -60.51 4.50 7.51
C GLN A 608 -61.50 3.81 8.45
N MET A 609 -61.44 4.12 9.74
CA MET A 609 -62.44 3.66 10.70
C MET A 609 -63.74 4.44 10.45
N THR A 610 -64.73 3.82 9.81
CA THR A 610 -66.11 4.31 9.80
C THR A 610 -66.79 3.92 11.12
N GLY A 611 -66.75 4.85 12.09
CA GLY A 611 -67.63 4.93 13.26
C GLY A 611 -67.29 4.02 14.46
N GLN A 612 -67.23 4.61 15.66
CA GLN A 612 -67.84 4.13 16.92
C GLN A 612 -67.51 5.13 18.04
N PRO A 613 -68.45 5.50 18.94
CA PRO A 613 -69.15 4.53 19.81
C PRO A 613 -70.67 4.80 19.99
N GLU A 614 -71.47 3.77 20.22
CA GLU A 614 -72.65 3.91 21.08
C GLU A 614 -72.30 3.34 22.46
N VAL A 615 -72.72 4.08 23.48
CA VAL A 615 -72.33 4.01 24.90
C VAL A 615 -72.51 2.64 25.53
#